data_AF-A0A813DFZ1-F1
#
_entry.id   AF-A0A813DFZ1-F1
#
_cell.length_a   1.000
_cell.length_b   1.000
_cell.length_c   1.000
_cell.angle_alpha   90.00
_cell.angle_beta   90.00
_cell.angle_gamma   90.00
#
_symmetry.space_group_name_H-M   'P 1'
#
loop_
_entity.id
_entity.type
_entity.pdbx_description
1 polymer ?
#
loop_
_entity_poly.entity_id
_entity_poly.type
_entity_poly.pdbx_seq_one_letter_code
_entity_poly.pdbx_strand_id
1 'polypeptide(L)'
;MTSGTVVRDETGTVQVFIKGSYEKVREIALPQSVPSNYDHVTQKCAKENFYTLGISTKELPSQMTDQQLADLPRQQLEDGVSVCGLLLFRNEMKADSPLAMEMLKKGSIRSVICTGDNELTGIAIGRQCGIVTSGLCLKGNIEGGRLVWTDPDNESLGYVTPESPDPKCQLAVTCSA
;
A
#
# COMPACT_ATOMS: atom_id res chain seq x y z
N MET A 1 10.17 1.67 -8.08
CA MET A 1 10.12 2.04 -9.50
C MET A 1 9.59 3.47 -9.60
N THR A 2 10.17 4.29 -10.47
CA THR A 2 9.74 5.68 -10.76
C THR A 2 8.96 5.71 -12.06
N SER A 3 8.16 6.76 -12.25
CA SER A 3 7.47 7.12 -13.48
C SER A 3 7.57 8.63 -13.63
N GLY A 4 7.87 9.10 -14.84
CA GLY A 4 8.12 10.50 -15.11
C GLY A 4 7.47 10.99 -16.38
N THR A 5 7.31 12.31 -16.47
CA THR A 5 6.91 13.00 -17.70
C THR A 5 7.72 14.29 -17.85
N VAL A 6 7.99 14.66 -19.11
CA VAL A 6 8.60 15.94 -19.46
C VAL A 6 7.51 16.79 -20.10
N VAL A 7 7.32 17.99 -19.58
CA VAL A 7 6.30 18.93 -20.02
C VAL A 7 6.97 20.21 -20.44
N ARG A 8 6.59 20.73 -21.61
CA ARG A 8 6.85 22.12 -21.98
C ARG A 8 5.57 22.91 -21.80
N ASP A 9 5.62 23.95 -20.99
CA ASP A 9 4.46 24.83 -20.79
C ASP A 9 4.35 25.90 -21.89
N GLU A 10 3.29 26.70 -21.81
CA GLU A 10 3.01 27.80 -22.75
C GLU A 10 4.05 28.93 -22.73
N THR A 11 4.85 29.03 -21.66
CA THR A 11 5.97 29.98 -21.54
C THR A 11 7.25 29.45 -22.17
N GLY A 12 7.26 28.18 -22.60
CA GLY A 12 8.42 27.50 -23.15
C GLY A 12 9.32 26.86 -22.08
N THR A 13 8.95 26.95 -20.81
CA THR A 13 9.67 26.31 -19.70
C THR A 13 9.54 24.79 -19.81
N VAL A 14 10.65 24.08 -19.66
CA VAL A 14 10.68 22.61 -19.75
C VAL A 14 10.88 22.04 -18.35
N GLN A 15 9.95 21.20 -17.91
CA GLN A 15 9.95 20.63 -16.58
C GLN A 15 9.73 19.12 -16.61
N VAL A 16 10.55 18.42 -15.84
CA VAL A 16 10.38 16.99 -15.54
C VAL A 16 9.57 16.87 -14.26
N PHE A 17 8.54 16.03 -14.29
CA PHE A 17 7.78 15.63 -13.11
C PHE A 17 7.98 14.14 -12.89
N ILE A 18 8.41 13.76 -11.69
CA ILE A 18 8.60 12.36 -11.30
C ILE A 18 7.68 12.01 -10.15
N LYS A 19 7.08 10.81 -10.23
CA LYS A 19 6.45 10.13 -9.10
C LYS A 19 7.07 8.75 -8.90
N GLY A 20 7.13 8.29 -7.67
CA GLY A 20 7.64 6.95 -7.36
C GLY A 20 7.48 6.61 -5.90
N SER A 21 8.01 5.45 -5.48
CA SER A 21 8.10 5.16 -4.05
C SER A 21 8.95 6.23 -3.36
N TYR A 22 8.62 6.55 -2.11
CA TYR A 22 9.29 7.65 -1.40
C TYR A 22 10.80 7.40 -1.23
N GLU A 23 11.23 6.14 -1.14
CA GLU A 23 12.65 5.74 -1.10
C GLU A 23 13.34 6.01 -2.43
N LYS A 24 12.69 5.65 -3.55
CA LYS A 24 13.28 5.85 -4.87
C LYS A 24 13.36 7.31 -5.26
N VAL A 25 12.38 8.12 -4.88
CA VAL A 25 12.43 9.57 -5.10
C VAL A 25 13.55 10.21 -4.28
N ARG A 26 13.74 9.77 -3.02
CA ARG A 26 14.86 10.23 -2.17
C ARG A 26 16.23 9.91 -2.77
N GLU A 27 16.37 8.75 -3.41
CA GLU A 27 17.63 8.29 -4.03
C GLU A 27 18.07 9.17 -5.21
N ILE A 28 17.13 9.58 -6.07
CA ILE A 28 17.40 10.40 -7.26
C ILE A 28 17.34 11.91 -6.99
N ALA A 29 16.89 12.31 -5.80
CA ALA A 29 16.73 13.71 -5.44
C ALA A 29 18.05 14.38 -5.03
N LEU A 30 18.10 15.70 -5.25
CA LEU A 30 19.13 16.57 -4.71
C LEU A 30 19.09 16.52 -3.18
N PRO A 31 20.19 16.20 -2.47
CA PRO A 31 20.18 16.05 -1.01
C PRO A 31 19.63 17.25 -0.25
N GLN A 32 19.90 18.47 -0.72
CA GLN A 32 19.42 19.72 -0.12
C GLN A 32 17.90 19.94 -0.28
N SER A 33 17.25 19.24 -1.21
CA SER A 33 15.80 19.32 -1.40
C SER A 33 15.03 18.38 -0.49
N VAL A 34 15.70 17.39 0.11
CA VAL A 34 15.06 16.39 0.97
C VAL A 34 14.95 16.95 2.40
N PRO A 35 13.73 17.10 2.96
CA PRO A 35 13.56 17.54 4.34
C PRO A 35 14.23 16.58 5.34
N SER A 36 14.79 17.12 6.42
CA SER A 36 15.50 16.32 7.45
C SER A 36 14.62 15.28 8.14
N ASN A 37 13.29 15.50 8.18
CA ASN A 37 12.31 14.60 8.75
C ASN A 37 11.65 13.66 7.73
N TYR A 38 12.10 13.64 6.47
CA TYR A 38 11.47 12.86 5.39
C TYR A 38 11.34 11.37 5.75
N ASP A 39 12.42 10.75 6.21
CA ASP A 39 12.45 9.32 6.55
C ASP A 39 11.54 9.01 7.76
N HIS A 40 11.43 9.93 8.72
CA HIS A 40 10.54 9.76 9.87
C HIS A 40 9.07 9.82 9.46
N VAL A 41 8.71 10.80 8.62
CA VAL A 41 7.32 10.99 8.15
C VAL A 41 6.89 9.82 7.28
N THR A 42 7.71 9.37 6.33
CA THR A 42 7.38 8.25 5.45
C THR A 42 7.24 6.94 6.21
N GLN A 43 8.11 6.67 7.19
CA GLN A 43 7.98 5.51 8.08
C GLN A 43 6.70 5.56 8.91
N LYS A 44 6.31 6.73 9.40
CA LYS A 44 5.04 6.91 10.13
C LYS A 44 3.85 6.62 9.21
N CYS A 45 3.82 7.20 8.01
CA CYS A 45 2.75 6.96 7.04
C CYS A 45 2.63 5.48 6.65
N ALA A 46 3.77 4.80 6.45
CA ALA A 46 3.78 3.36 6.18
C ALA A 46 3.17 2.55 7.33
N LYS A 47 3.49 2.88 8.59
CA LYS A 47 2.88 2.24 9.78
C LYS A 47 1.37 2.48 9.89
N GLU A 48 0.90 3.60 9.37
CA GLU A 48 -0.53 3.95 9.33
C GLU A 48 -1.25 3.41 8.08
N ASN A 49 -0.62 2.49 7.33
CA ASN A 49 -1.15 1.85 6.12
C ASN A 49 -1.45 2.82 4.96
N PHE A 50 -0.72 3.93 4.88
CA PHE A 50 -0.76 4.77 3.68
C PHE A 50 0.15 4.21 2.60
N TYR A 51 -0.41 4.05 1.40
CA TYR A 51 0.37 3.97 0.18
C TYR A 51 0.99 5.35 -0.10
N THR A 52 2.29 5.46 0.19
CA THR A 52 3.04 6.72 0.19
C THR A 52 3.89 6.83 -1.07
N LEU A 53 3.66 7.85 -1.89
CA LEU A 53 4.48 8.19 -3.05
C LEU A 53 5.27 9.47 -2.81
N GLY A 54 6.51 9.50 -3.26
CA GLY A 54 7.27 10.74 -3.42
C GLY A 54 6.94 11.40 -4.75
N ILE A 55 6.95 12.73 -4.76
CA ILE A 55 6.87 13.55 -5.97
C ILE A 55 8.01 14.54 -6.01
N SER A 56 8.58 14.74 -7.19
CA SER A 56 9.70 15.64 -7.40
C SER A 56 9.67 16.27 -8.79
N THR A 57 10.41 17.35 -8.93
CA THR A 57 10.49 18.12 -10.17
C THR A 57 11.91 18.53 -10.50
N LYS A 58 12.20 18.72 -11.79
CA LYS A 58 13.46 19.26 -12.28
C LYS A 58 13.18 20.15 -13.48
N GLU A 59 13.70 21.37 -13.44
CA GLU A 59 13.68 22.25 -14.61
C GLU A 59 14.84 21.90 -15.54
N LEU A 60 14.56 21.86 -16.84
CA LEU A 60 15.54 21.66 -17.90
C LEU A 60 15.74 22.98 -18.67
N PRO A 61 16.88 23.14 -19.36
CA PRO A 61 17.11 24.33 -20.17
C PRO A 61 16.01 24.53 -21.23
N SER A 62 15.36 25.70 -21.23
CA SER A 62 14.19 25.99 -22.08
C SER A 62 14.50 25.92 -23.58
N GLN A 63 15.74 26.15 -23.97
CA GLN A 63 16.23 26.11 -25.36
C GLN A 63 16.39 24.69 -25.95
N MET A 64 16.22 23.62 -25.16
CA MET A 64 16.30 22.25 -25.70
C MET A 64 15.15 22.01 -26.68
N THR A 65 15.42 21.36 -27.81
CA THR A 65 14.38 20.95 -28.77
C THR A 65 13.70 19.66 -28.32
N ASP A 66 12.51 19.38 -28.85
CA ASP A 66 11.76 18.17 -28.47
C ASP A 66 12.51 16.88 -28.87
N GLN A 67 13.26 16.91 -29.97
CA GLN A 67 14.14 15.80 -30.36
C GLN A 67 15.27 15.59 -29.34
N GLN A 68 15.91 16.67 -28.88
CA GLN A 68 16.95 16.59 -27.84
C GLN A 68 16.39 16.03 -26.54
N LEU A 69 15.16 16.41 -26.16
CA LEU A 69 14.50 15.88 -24.98
C LEU A 69 14.16 14.39 -25.12
N ALA A 70 13.72 13.95 -26.30
CA ALA A 70 13.40 12.55 -26.58
C ALA A 70 14.65 11.65 -26.60
N ASP A 71 15.79 12.18 -27.05
CA ASP A 71 17.05 11.46 -27.12
C ASP A 71 17.80 11.38 -25.77
N LEU A 72 17.35 12.13 -24.76
CA LEU A 72 17.95 12.09 -23.43
C LEU A 72 17.74 10.72 -22.77
N PRO A 73 18.81 10.12 -22.20
CA PRO A 73 18.65 8.93 -21.37
C PRO A 73 17.74 9.21 -20.18
N ARG A 74 16.83 8.27 -19.89
CA ARG A 74 15.92 8.34 -18.73
C ARG A 74 16.63 8.74 -17.43
N GLN A 75 17.80 8.16 -17.17
CA GLN A 75 18.56 8.46 -15.96
C GLN A 75 18.93 9.95 -15.85
N GLN A 76 19.29 10.62 -16.95
CA GLN A 76 19.62 12.05 -16.93
C GLN A 76 18.39 12.93 -16.67
N LEU A 77 17.21 12.47 -17.07
CA LEU A 77 15.94 13.15 -16.79
C LEU A 77 15.52 12.98 -15.32
N GLU A 78 15.71 11.79 -14.74
CA GLU A 78 15.26 11.47 -13.38
C GLU A 78 16.25 11.91 -12.28
N ASP A 79 17.55 11.95 -12.56
CA ASP A 79 18.57 12.30 -11.56
C ASP A 79 18.61 13.81 -11.26
N GLY A 80 18.87 14.16 -10.00
CA GLY A 80 19.04 15.55 -9.57
C GLY A 80 17.73 16.34 -9.52
N VAL A 81 16.63 15.66 -9.21
CA VAL A 81 15.31 16.28 -9.01
C VAL A 81 15.18 16.91 -7.62
N SER A 82 14.32 17.91 -7.48
CA SER A 82 13.97 18.50 -6.19
C SER A 82 12.68 17.89 -5.66
N VAL A 83 12.69 17.41 -4.40
CA VAL A 83 11.47 16.87 -3.76
C VAL A 83 10.43 17.97 -3.60
N CYS A 84 9.22 17.73 -4.10
CA CYS A 84 8.08 18.62 -3.90
C CYS A 84 7.26 18.24 -2.67
N GLY A 85 7.15 16.93 -2.40
CA GLY A 85 6.35 16.42 -1.29
C GLY A 85 6.00 14.95 -1.42
N LEU A 86 4.98 14.55 -0.66
CA LEU A 86 4.44 13.19 -0.61
C LEU A 86 2.97 13.18 -1.02
N LEU A 87 2.55 12.14 -1.73
CA LEU A 87 1.14 11.80 -1.93
C LEU A 87 0.80 10.58 -1.07
N LEU A 88 -0.20 10.72 -0.21
CA LEU A 88 -0.64 9.68 0.71
C LEU A 88 -2.01 9.16 0.26
N PHE A 89 -2.06 7.88 -0.08
CA PHE A 89 -3.30 7.21 -0.43
C PHE A 89 -3.63 6.19 0.65
N ARG A 90 -4.90 6.12 1.04
CA ARG A 90 -5.40 5.07 1.92
C ARG A 90 -6.73 4.61 1.38
N ASN A 91 -6.91 3.30 1.29
CA ASN A 91 -8.22 2.73 1.01
C ASN A 91 -9.02 2.80 2.31
N GLU A 92 -9.99 3.70 2.36
CA GLU A 92 -10.88 3.81 3.50
C GLU A 92 -12.09 2.90 3.31
N MET A 93 -12.48 2.25 4.40
CA MET A 93 -13.77 1.59 4.48
C MET A 93 -14.89 2.63 4.35
N LYS A 94 -15.95 2.30 3.58
CA LYS A 94 -17.13 3.17 3.54
C LYS A 94 -17.74 3.28 4.94
N ALA A 95 -18.05 4.49 5.39
CA ALA A 95 -18.48 4.77 6.75
C ALA A 95 -19.75 4.00 7.19
N ASP A 96 -20.59 3.61 6.24
CA ASP A 96 -21.82 2.83 6.44
C ASP A 96 -21.58 1.32 6.52
N SER A 97 -20.40 0.83 6.13
CA SER A 97 -20.09 -0.61 6.08
C SER A 97 -20.28 -1.32 7.43
N PRO A 98 -19.80 -0.80 8.58
CA PRO A 98 -20.00 -1.46 9.87
C PRO A 98 -21.49 -1.59 10.23
N LEU A 99 -22.28 -0.54 9.99
CA LEU A 99 -23.72 -0.55 10.29
C LEU A 99 -24.47 -1.53 9.39
N ALA A 100 -24.14 -1.57 8.09
CA ALA A 100 -24.71 -2.55 7.16
C ALA A 100 -24.39 -3.99 7.60
N MET A 101 -23.16 -4.26 8.03
CA MET A 101 -22.76 -5.59 8.53
C MET A 101 -23.49 -5.97 9.83
N GLU A 102 -23.69 -5.01 10.73
CA GLU A 102 -24.49 -5.23 11.94
C GLU A 102 -25.94 -5.62 11.60
N MET A 103 -26.56 -4.95 10.63
CA MET A 103 -27.93 -5.26 10.19
C MET A 103 -28.05 -6.67 9.59
N LEU A 104 -27.10 -7.06 8.73
CA LEU A 104 -27.05 -8.42 8.18
C LEU A 104 -26.93 -9.47 9.30
N LYS A 105 -26.07 -9.20 10.28
CA LYS A 105 -25.88 -10.09 11.44
C LYS A 105 -27.14 -10.20 12.30
N LYS A 106 -27.85 -9.09 12.55
CA LYS A 106 -29.16 -9.10 13.24
C LYS A 106 -30.22 -9.88 12.47
N GLY A 107 -30.13 -9.92 11.14
CA GLY A 107 -30.96 -10.74 10.27
C GLY A 107 -30.54 -12.20 10.17
N SER A 108 -29.58 -12.67 10.98
CA SER A 108 -29.02 -14.03 10.91
C SER A 108 -28.39 -14.38 9.55
N ILE A 109 -27.91 -13.38 8.81
CA ILE A 109 -27.19 -13.58 7.55
C ILE A 109 -25.69 -13.71 7.86
N ARG A 110 -25.09 -14.82 7.44
CA ARG A 110 -23.65 -15.04 7.56
C ARG A 110 -22.92 -14.26 6.46
N SER A 111 -22.17 -13.23 6.84
CA SER A 111 -21.30 -12.48 5.93
C SER A 111 -19.89 -13.07 5.87
N VAL A 112 -19.29 -13.06 4.68
CA VAL A 112 -17.91 -13.51 4.42
C VAL A 112 -17.19 -12.51 3.51
N ILE A 113 -15.87 -12.40 3.66
CA ILE A 113 -15.02 -11.61 2.74
C ILE A 113 -14.33 -12.57 1.78
N CYS A 114 -14.49 -12.32 0.48
CA CYS A 114 -13.69 -12.94 -0.57
C CYS A 114 -12.87 -11.83 -1.25
N THR A 115 -11.55 -11.82 -1.05
CA THR A 115 -10.65 -10.82 -1.62
C THR A 115 -9.42 -11.47 -2.24
N GLY A 116 -8.83 -10.80 -3.23
CA GLY A 116 -7.52 -11.15 -3.80
C GLY A 116 -6.36 -10.39 -3.15
N ASP A 117 -6.63 -9.51 -2.18
CA ASP A 117 -5.60 -8.84 -1.40
C ASP A 117 -4.92 -9.81 -0.42
N ASN A 118 -3.81 -9.36 0.17
CA ASN A 118 -3.14 -10.08 1.26
C ASN A 118 -4.13 -10.39 2.40
N GLU A 119 -3.96 -11.56 3.01
CA GLU A 119 -4.84 -12.08 4.05
C GLU A 119 -4.92 -11.19 5.29
N LEU A 120 -3.83 -10.53 5.68
CA LEU A 120 -3.80 -9.61 6.81
C LEU A 120 -4.66 -8.37 6.53
N THR A 121 -4.69 -7.90 5.27
CA THR A 121 -5.58 -6.83 4.84
C THR A 121 -7.04 -7.27 4.95
N GLY A 122 -7.35 -8.49 4.50
CA GLY A 122 -8.69 -9.07 4.61
C GLY A 122 -9.15 -9.18 6.07
N ILE A 123 -8.27 -9.64 6.97
CA ILE A 123 -8.53 -9.72 8.41
C ILE A 123 -8.76 -8.34 9.02
N ALA A 124 -7.91 -7.35 8.69
CA ALA A 124 -8.03 -5.99 9.19
C ALA A 124 -9.37 -5.35 8.79
N ILE A 125 -9.75 -5.47 7.50
CA ILE A 125 -11.05 -5.00 7.01
C ILE A 125 -12.20 -5.76 7.68
N GLY A 126 -12.10 -7.07 7.79
CA GLY A 126 -13.09 -7.90 8.47
C GLY A 126 -13.33 -7.47 9.92
N ARG A 127 -12.27 -7.13 10.65
CA ARG A 127 -12.38 -6.59 12.02
C ARG A 127 -13.03 -5.22 12.03
N GLN A 128 -12.59 -4.32 11.14
CA GLN A 128 -13.10 -2.95 11.08
C GLN A 128 -14.60 -2.88 10.73
N CYS A 129 -15.11 -3.76 9.86
CA CYS A 129 -16.54 -3.80 9.52
C CYS A 129 -17.37 -4.73 10.41
N GLY A 130 -16.75 -5.41 11.40
CA GLY A 130 -17.44 -6.27 12.34
C GLY A 130 -17.85 -7.64 11.79
N ILE A 131 -17.36 -8.03 10.61
CA ILE A 131 -17.45 -9.42 10.12
C ILE A 131 -16.65 -10.32 11.06
N VAL A 132 -15.40 -9.92 11.36
CA VAL A 132 -14.52 -10.55 12.34
C VAL A 132 -14.72 -9.94 13.70
N THR A 133 -15.35 -10.68 14.61
CA THR A 133 -15.54 -10.29 16.00
C THR A 133 -14.37 -10.69 16.88
N SER A 134 -14.30 -10.15 18.10
CA SER A 134 -13.32 -10.55 19.13
C SER A 134 -13.32 -12.07 19.31
N GLY A 135 -12.24 -12.72 18.90
CA GLY A 135 -12.09 -14.17 18.90
C GLY A 135 -10.86 -14.58 18.10
N LEU A 136 -10.48 -15.86 18.21
CA LEU A 136 -9.36 -16.43 17.49
C LEU A 136 -9.59 -16.32 15.98
N CYS A 137 -8.67 -15.65 15.29
CA CYS A 137 -8.60 -15.63 13.83
C CYS A 137 -7.50 -16.61 13.41
N LEU A 138 -7.82 -17.56 12.54
CA LEU A 138 -6.82 -18.51 12.04
C LEU A 138 -6.49 -18.21 10.59
N LYS A 139 -5.21 -18.05 10.32
CA LYS A 139 -4.62 -17.95 8.99
C LYS A 139 -4.14 -19.33 8.54
N GLY A 140 -4.70 -19.82 7.44
CA GLY A 140 -4.26 -21.08 6.82
C GLY A 140 -3.10 -20.87 5.85
N ASN A 141 -2.08 -21.73 5.89
CA ASN A 141 -0.98 -21.79 4.91
C ASN A 141 -0.68 -23.24 4.52
N ILE A 142 -0.03 -23.47 3.37
CA ILE A 142 0.42 -24.81 2.96
C ILE A 142 1.91 -24.96 3.21
N GLU A 143 2.30 -25.86 4.11
CA GLU A 143 3.69 -26.18 4.43
C GLU A 143 3.94 -27.67 4.25
N GLY A 144 4.93 -28.03 3.42
CA GLY A 144 5.25 -29.44 3.15
C GLY A 144 4.08 -30.27 2.60
N GLY A 145 3.14 -29.62 1.90
CA GLY A 145 1.93 -30.26 1.36
C GLY A 145 0.80 -30.47 2.39
N ARG A 146 0.88 -29.84 3.57
CA ARG A 146 -0.15 -29.91 4.61
C ARG A 146 -0.68 -28.51 4.92
N LEU A 147 -1.98 -28.43 5.19
CA LEU A 147 -2.61 -27.20 5.69
C LEU A 147 -2.24 -26.99 7.14
N VAL A 148 -1.58 -25.88 7.42
CA VAL A 148 -1.19 -25.43 8.75
C VAL A 148 -1.97 -24.17 9.09
N TRP A 149 -2.37 -24.03 10.35
CA TRP A 149 -3.06 -22.84 10.84
C TRP A 149 -2.22 -22.11 11.87
N THR A 150 -2.14 -20.80 11.73
CA THR A 150 -1.46 -19.91 12.66
C THR A 150 -2.39 -18.79 13.11
N ASP A 151 -2.17 -18.27 14.32
CA ASP A 151 -2.83 -17.06 14.80
C ASP A 151 -2.01 -15.83 14.35
N PRO A 152 -2.55 -14.95 13.47
CA PRO A 152 -1.84 -13.77 13.01
C PRO A 152 -1.59 -12.75 14.14
N ASP A 153 -2.28 -12.84 15.28
CA ASP A 153 -2.04 -11.97 16.44
C ASP A 153 -1.10 -12.61 17.48
N ASN A 154 -0.81 -13.91 17.37
CA ASN A 154 0.02 -14.62 18.34
C ASN A 154 0.92 -15.69 17.70
N GLU A 155 2.10 -15.27 17.27
CA GLU A 155 3.12 -16.14 16.67
C GLU A 155 3.63 -17.25 17.62
N SER A 156 3.40 -17.11 18.93
CA SER A 156 3.86 -18.09 19.94
C SER A 156 2.91 -19.29 20.12
N LEU A 157 1.69 -19.23 19.57
CA LEU A 157 0.69 -20.29 19.76
C LEU A 157 0.98 -21.57 18.94
N GLY A 158 1.94 -21.53 18.02
CA GLY A 158 2.31 -22.68 17.18
C GLY A 158 1.22 -23.09 16.17
N TYR A 159 1.30 -24.33 15.69
CA TYR A 159 0.32 -24.90 14.76
C TYR A 159 -0.99 -25.24 15.49
N VAL A 160 -2.10 -24.66 15.04
CA VAL A 160 -3.43 -25.01 15.54
C VAL A 160 -4.01 -26.10 14.65
N THR A 161 -4.27 -27.30 15.18
CA THR A 161 -5.09 -28.30 14.50
C THR A 161 -6.56 -28.06 14.89
N PRO A 162 -7.42 -27.59 13.97
CA PRO A 162 -8.84 -27.50 14.26
C PRO A 162 -9.42 -28.91 14.22
N GLU A 163 -9.39 -29.63 15.35
CA GLU A 163 -10.07 -30.94 15.48
C GLU A 163 -11.59 -30.83 15.31
N SER A 164 -12.12 -29.62 15.52
CA SER A 164 -13.40 -29.13 15.04
C SER A 164 -13.38 -27.62 15.33
N PRO A 165 -13.40 -26.72 14.33
CA PRO A 165 -13.44 -25.31 14.66
C PRO A 165 -14.74 -25.07 15.44
N ASP A 166 -14.61 -24.58 16.67
CA ASP A 166 -15.73 -24.03 17.45
C ASP A 166 -16.61 -23.21 16.48
N PRO A 167 -17.96 -23.34 16.50
CA PRO A 167 -18.84 -22.51 15.67
C PRO A 167 -18.57 -21.00 15.76
N LYS A 168 -17.88 -20.54 16.79
CA LYS A 168 -17.43 -19.15 17.01
C LYS A 168 -16.10 -18.81 16.35
N CYS A 169 -15.35 -19.79 15.85
CA CYS A 169 -14.07 -19.61 15.19
C CYS A 169 -14.27 -19.03 13.79
N GLN A 170 -13.49 -18.00 13.46
CA GLN A 170 -13.50 -17.39 12.14
C GLN A 170 -12.25 -17.76 11.36
N LEU A 171 -12.45 -18.28 10.16
CA LEU A 171 -11.38 -18.78 9.30
C LEU A 171 -11.05 -17.76 8.22
N ALA A 172 -9.77 -17.38 8.12
CA ALA A 172 -9.21 -16.68 6.98
C ALA A 172 -8.38 -17.70 6.17
N VAL A 173 -8.90 -18.11 5.01
CA VAL A 173 -8.23 -19.06 4.12
C VAL A 173 -7.71 -18.31 2.93
N THR A 174 -6.42 -18.48 2.65
CA THR A 174 -5.74 -17.93 1.48
C THR A 174 -5.29 -19.12 0.63
N CYS A 175 -5.41 -18.99 -0.68
CA CYS A 175 -4.80 -19.92 -1.61
C CYS A 175 -3.69 -19.13 -2.32
N SER A 176 -2.43 -19.36 -1.94
CA SER A 176 -1.32 -19.00 -2.82
C SER A 176 -1.25 -20.03 -3.94
N ALA A 177 -1.37 -19.55 -5.19
CA ALA A 177 -0.99 -20.34 -6.38
C ALA A 177 0.55 -20.38 -6.51
#